data_AF-A0A8T5E662-F1
#
_entry.id   AF-A0A8T5E662-F1
#
_cell.length_a   1.000
_cell.length_b   1.000
_cell.length_c   1.000
_cell.angle_alpha   90.00
_cell.angle_beta   90.00
_cell.angle_gamma   90.00
#
_symmetry.space_group_name_H-M   'P 1'
#
loop_
_entity.id
_entity.type
_entity.pdbx_description
1 polymer ?
#
loop_
_entity_poly.entity_id
_entity_poly.type
_entity_poly.pdbx_seq_one_letter_code
_entity_poly.pdbx_strand_id
1 'polypeptide(L)' 'MKQCKICGSPLGKEPTTEELEAHWKKHHSWHWESNNEKTPEEALLKK' A
#
# COMPACT_ATOMS: atom_id res chain seq x y z
N MET A 1 -8.59 -11.75 2.36
CA MET A 1 -7.48 -11.30 1.51
C MET A 1 -7.55 -9.79 1.50
N LYS A 2 -6.50 -9.10 1.96
CA LYS A 2 -6.45 -7.64 1.89
C LYS A 2 -6.25 -7.23 0.43
N GLN A 3 -6.90 -6.15 0.04
CA GLN A 3 -6.75 -5.55 -1.29
C GLN A 3 -6.23 -4.13 -1.13
N CYS A 4 -5.39 -3.70 -2.06
CA CYS A 4 -4.95 -2.33 -2.15
C CYS A 4 -6.15 -1.43 -2.40
N LYS A 5 -6.37 -0.42 -1.55
CA LYS A 5 -7.50 0.51 -1.69
C LYS A 5 -7.36 1.42 -2.91
N ILE A 6 -6.14 1.58 -3.45
CA ILE A 6 -5.83 2.49 -4.56
C ILE A 6 -6.08 1.79 -5.91
N CYS A 7 -5.58 0.57 -6.10
CA CYS A 7 -5.70 -0.16 -7.38
C CYS A 7 -6.52 -1.45 -7.32
N GLY A 8 -6.99 -1.87 -6.14
CA GLY A 8 -7.74 -3.13 -5.97
C GLY A 8 -6.87 -4.40 -6.04
N SER A 9 -5.55 -4.27 -6.27
CA SER A 9 -4.66 -5.42 -6.36
C SER A 9 -4.65 -6.24 -5.06
N PRO A 10 -4.60 -7.57 -5.17
CA PRO A 10 -4.49 -8.44 -4.00
C PRO A 10 -3.16 -8.25 -3.27
N LEU A 11 -3.21 -8.02 -1.96
CA LEU A 11 -2.05 -7.86 -1.08
C LEU A 11 -1.81 -9.10 -0.19
N GLY A 12 -2.43 -10.24 -0.50
CA GLY A 12 -2.36 -11.44 0.34
C GLY A 12 -3.30 -11.41 1.55
N LYS A 13 -3.20 -12.38 2.46
CA LYS A 13 -4.06 -12.46 3.67
C LYS A 13 -3.58 -11.52 4.78
N GLU A 14 -2.28 -11.53 5.06
CA GLU A 14 -1.61 -10.72 6.08
C GLU A 14 -0.31 -10.15 5.51
N PRO A 15 -0.37 -9.15 4.61
CA PRO A 15 0.82 -8.50 4.09
C PRO A 15 1.61 -7.84 5.21
N THR A 16 2.93 -8.02 5.17
CA THR A 16 3.87 -7.30 6.03
C THR A 16 4.03 -5.85 5.58
N THR A 17 4.53 -4.99 6.46
CA THR A 17 4.82 -3.59 6.13
C THR A 17 5.78 -3.45 4.96
N GLU A 18 6.79 -4.33 4.85
CA GLU A 18 7.73 -4.34 3.71
C GLU A 18 7.03 -4.69 2.39
N GLU A 19 6.12 -5.66 2.37
CA GLU A 19 5.35 -6.00 1.17
C GLU A 19 4.42 -4.86 0.75
N LEU A 20 3.83 -4.17 1.72
CA LEU A 20 3.02 -2.97 1.47
C LEU A 20 3.88 -1.84 0.92
N GLU A 21 5.06 -1.57 1.50
CA GLU A 21 5.99 -0.58 0.96
C GLU A 21 6.45 -0.91 -0.45
N ALA A 22 6.81 -2.17 -0.71
CA ALA A 22 7.25 -2.62 -2.01
C ALA A 22 6.13 -2.44 -3.05
N HIS A 23 4.89 -2.80 -2.70
CA HIS A 23 3.72 -2.56 -3.56
C HIS A 23 3.48 -1.07 -3.77
N TRP A 24 3.52 -0.26 -2.70
CA TRP A 24 3.30 1.17 -2.78
C TRP A 24 4.34 1.84 -3.68
N LYS A 25 5.63 1.61 -3.43
CA LYS A 25 6.71 2.18 -4.25
C LYS A 25 6.64 1.72 -5.69
N LYS A 26 6.28 0.46 -5.95
CA LYS A 26 6.23 -0.09 -7.31
C LYS A 26 5.03 0.37 -8.13
N HIS A 27 3.85 0.43 -7.53
CA HIS A 27 2.59 0.69 -8.24
C HIS A 27 2.07 2.11 -8.06
N HIS A 28 2.51 2.79 -7.01
CA HIS A 28 1.99 4.07 -6.54
C HIS A 28 3.12 5.01 -6.08
N SER A 29 4.29 4.97 -6.75
CA SER A 29 5.46 5.82 -6.46
C SER A 29 5.12 7.32 -6.43
N TRP A 30 4.30 7.79 -7.38
CA TRP A 30 3.82 9.18 -7.39
C TRP A 30 3.09 9.56 -6.08
N HIS A 31 2.35 8.61 -5.51
CA HIS A 31 1.64 8.78 -4.25
C HIS A 31 2.58 8.68 -3.04
N TRP A 32 3.66 7.89 -3.14
CA TRP A 32 4.70 7.76 -2.10
C TRP A 32 5.43 9.08 -1.87
N GLU A 33 5.87 9.75 -2.94
CA GLU A 33 6.61 11.01 -2.83
C GLU A 33 5.76 12.17 -2.30
N SER A 34 4.45 12.17 -2.58
CA SER A 34 3.51 13.20 -2.12
C SER A 34 2.81 12.92 -0.78
N ASN A 35 2.82 11.69 -0.27
CA ASN A 35 2.18 11.32 1.01
C ASN A 35 3.18 10.64 1.97
N ASN A 36 4.36 11.23 2.17
CA ASN A 36 5.35 10.76 3.16
C ASN A 36 4.83 10.83 4.62
N GLU A 37 3.67 11.42 4.85
CA GLU A 37 3.03 11.53 6.17
C GLU A 37 2.22 10.29 6.57
N LYS A 38 1.95 9.35 5.65
CA LYS A 38 1.11 8.17 5.91
C LYS A 38 1.92 6.89 5.92
N THR A 39 1.56 5.97 6.80
CA THR A 39 2.12 4.62 6.78
C THR A 39 1.60 3.80 5.58
N PRO A 40 2.35 2.77 5.12
CA PRO A 40 1.93 1.90 4.03
C PRO A 40 0.59 1.22 4.28
N GLU A 41 0.33 0.85 5.53
CA GLU A 41 -0.95 0.31 5.96
C GLU A 41 -2.07 1.32 5.79
N GLU A 42 -1.90 2.57 6.24
CA GLU A 42 -2.93 3.61 6.08
C GLU A 42 -3.14 4.01 4.62
N ALA A 43 -2.10 3.97 3.80
CA ALA A 43 -2.18 4.33 2.40
C ALA A 43 -2.83 3.23 1.56
N LEU A 44 -2.48 1.97 1.80
CA LEU A 44 -2.90 0.85 0.96
C LEU A 44 -4.07 0.06 1.53
N LEU A 45 -4.27 0.03 2.84
CA LEU A 45 -5.38 -0.69 3.46
C LEU A 45 -6.56 0.25 3.70
N LYS A 46 -7.76 -0.25 3.44
CA LYS A 46 -8.99 0.42 3.84
C LYS A 46 -9.18 0.15 5.33
N LYS A 47 -9.38 1.20 6.14
CA LYS A 47 -9.91 1.03 7.50
C LYS A 47 -11.26 0.33 7.44
#